data_AF-A0A524JJJ6-F1
#
_entry.id   AF-A0A524JJJ6-F1
#
_cell.length_a   1.000
_cell.length_b   1.000
_cell.length_c   1.000
_cell.angle_alpha   90.00
_cell.angle_beta   90.00
_cell.angle_gamma   90.00
#
_symmetry.space_group_name_H-M   'P 1'
#
loop_
_entity.id
_entity.type
_entity.pdbx_description
1 polymer ?
#
loop_
_entity_poly.entity_id
_entity_poly.type
_entity_poly.pdbx_seq_one_letter_code
_entity_poly.pdbx_strand_id
1 'polypeptide(L)'
;MKGKPVNKEVREKIKYAKRHWPENLKKYQKYESLLGKRNSMSKTDPDATFMRMKEDHMRNGQLKPGYNLQITTNNQYILAYSLHHNPTDTLTLKSHLSQFINLYNKHPEVLTADAGYGSEENYKILEDKNIKAYVKYNLFPSCF
;
A
#
# COMPACT_ATOMS: atom_id res chain seq x y z
N MET A 1 -8.32 -6.72 54.47
CA MET A 1 -7.99 -7.76 53.47
C MET A 1 -6.48 -7.83 53.30
N LYS A 2 -5.80 -8.83 53.89
CA LYS A 2 -4.34 -9.01 53.71
C LYS A 2 -4.11 -9.62 52.32
N GLY A 3 -3.40 -8.90 51.45
CA GLY A 3 -3.13 -9.31 50.08
C GLY A 3 -2.32 -10.62 50.04
N LYS A 4 -2.79 -11.58 49.23
CA LYS A 4 -2.05 -12.82 48.97
C LYS A 4 -0.62 -12.49 48.48
N PRO A 5 0.41 -13.26 48.89
CA PRO A 5 1.78 -13.00 48.47
C PRO A 5 1.88 -13.09 46.95
N VAL A 6 2.18 -11.97 46.31
CA VAL A 6 2.35 -11.89 44.86
C VAL A 6 3.64 -12.63 44.50
N ASN A 7 3.54 -13.58 43.58
CA ASN A 7 4.69 -14.34 43.06
C ASN A 7 5.78 -13.37 42.57
N LYS A 8 7.05 -13.63 42.93
CA LYS A 8 8.22 -12.80 42.60
C LYS A 8 8.28 -12.46 41.10
N GLU A 9 7.98 -13.42 40.23
CA GLU A 9 7.95 -13.22 38.78
C GLU A 9 6.89 -12.19 38.35
N VAL A 10 5.71 -12.22 38.97
CA VAL A 10 4.63 -11.26 38.71
C VAL A 10 5.06 -9.87 39.16
N ARG A 11 5.75 -9.76 40.30
CA ARG A 11 6.27 -8.49 40.81
C ARG A 11 7.35 -7.90 39.90
N GLU A 12 8.22 -8.72 39.32
CA GLU A 12 9.24 -8.30 38.36
C GLU A 12 8.63 -7.84 37.04
N LYS A 13 7.63 -8.55 36.51
CA LYS A 13 6.86 -8.11 35.33
C LYS A 13 6.18 -6.77 35.55
N ILE A 14 5.57 -6.55 36.72
CA ILE A 14 4.94 -5.26 37.08
C ILE A 14 5.98 -4.13 37.19
N LYS A 15 7.17 -4.41 37.75
CA LYS A 15 8.26 -3.42 37.80
C LYS A 15 8.76 -3.06 36.40
N TYR A 16 8.96 -4.06 35.54
CA TYR A 16 9.36 -3.84 34.15
C TYR A 16 8.32 -3.01 33.39
N ALA A 17 7.05 -3.38 33.53
CA ALA A 17 5.90 -2.68 32.97
C ALA A 17 5.87 -1.20 33.38
N LYS A 18 5.94 -0.91 34.69
CA LYS A 18 5.96 0.46 35.19
C LYS A 18 7.10 1.31 34.64
N ARG A 19 8.26 0.70 34.39
CA ARG A 19 9.44 1.41 33.87
C ARG A 19 9.38 1.66 32.36
N HIS A 20 8.90 0.70 31.58
CA HIS A 20 9.02 0.74 30.10
C HIS A 20 7.71 1.04 29.38
N TRP A 21 6.54 0.74 29.97
CA TRP A 21 5.26 0.99 29.32
C TRP A 21 4.95 2.46 29.05
N PRO A 22 5.31 3.44 29.91
CA PRO A 22 5.03 4.84 29.62
C PRO A 22 5.72 5.33 28.33
N GLU A 23 6.98 4.96 28.13
CA GLU A 23 7.75 5.32 26.93
C GLU A 23 7.27 4.54 25.70
N ASN A 24 7.00 3.24 25.86
CA ASN A 24 6.47 2.42 24.79
C ASN A 24 5.09 2.90 24.33
N LEU A 25 4.21 3.31 25.25
CA LEU A 25 2.89 3.82 24.91
C LEU A 25 2.99 5.09 24.06
N LYS A 26 3.84 6.05 24.45
CA LYS A 26 4.10 7.27 23.65
C LYS A 26 4.64 6.93 22.26
N LYS A 27 5.54 5.95 22.18
CA LYS A 27 6.09 5.46 20.92
C LYS A 27 5.02 4.83 20.02
N TYR A 28 4.15 3.98 20.58
CA TYR A 28 3.07 3.35 19.83
C TYR A 28 2.03 4.37 19.35
N GLN A 29 1.67 5.35 20.18
CA GLN A 29 0.79 6.45 19.76
C GLN A 29 1.37 7.24 18.58
N LYS A 30 2.68 7.54 18.62
CA LYS A 30 3.36 8.18 17.49
C LYS A 30 3.31 7.32 16.23
N TYR A 31 3.55 6.01 16.35
CA TYR A 31 3.49 5.10 15.21
C TYR A 31 2.09 4.93 14.65
N GLU A 32 1.07 4.83 15.49
CA GLU A 32 -0.32 4.75 15.07
C GLU A 32 -0.74 6.00 14.29
N SER A 33 -0.34 7.18 14.78
CA SER A 33 -0.56 8.44 14.07
C SER A 33 0.16 8.51 12.72
N LEU A 34 1.39 8.02 12.62
CA LEU A 34 2.14 7.99 11.35
C LEU A 34 1.58 6.94 10.38
N LEU A 35 1.14 5.79 10.90
CA LEU A 35 0.65 4.68 10.10
C LEU A 35 -0.68 5.03 9.43
N GLY A 36 -1.56 5.74 10.14
CA GLY A 36 -2.85 6.18 9.63
C GLY A 36 -3.71 4.99 9.18
N LYS A 37 -4.10 4.96 7.90
CA LYS A 37 -4.89 3.86 7.32
C LYS A 37 -4.05 2.71 6.74
N ARG A 38 -2.72 2.79 6.83
CA ARG A 38 -1.80 1.83 6.20
C ARG A 38 -1.60 0.62 7.11
N ASN A 39 -1.23 -0.52 6.52
CA ASN A 39 -0.95 -1.74 7.28
C ASN A 39 0.51 -1.81 7.78
N SER A 40 1.43 -1.12 7.11
CA SER A 40 2.85 -1.11 7.46
C SER A 40 3.52 0.19 6.99
N MET A 41 4.66 0.53 7.59
CA MET A 41 5.53 1.63 7.18
C MET A 41 6.98 1.34 7.56
N SER A 42 7.97 1.83 6.78
CA SER A 42 9.37 1.73 7.19
C SER A 42 9.66 2.62 8.40
N LYS A 43 10.64 2.19 9.22
CA LYS A 43 11.10 2.98 10.37
C LYS A 43 11.95 4.18 9.94
N THR A 44 12.68 4.05 8.83
CA THR A 44 13.59 5.08 8.31
C THR A 44 12.89 6.02 7.33
N ASP A 45 11.93 5.48 6.57
CA ASP A 45 11.12 6.22 5.59
C ASP A 45 9.64 5.92 5.84
N PRO A 46 8.94 6.73 6.66
CA PRO A 46 7.54 6.50 7.00
C PRO A 46 6.59 6.49 5.80
N ASP A 47 7.00 6.95 4.62
CA ASP A 47 6.18 6.94 3.41
C ASP A 47 6.28 5.61 2.65
N ALA A 48 7.37 4.85 2.84
CA ALA A 48 7.53 3.53 2.22
C ALA A 48 6.72 2.46 2.96
N THR A 49 6.02 1.59 2.21
CA THR A 49 5.27 0.45 2.75
C THR A 49 5.98 -0.87 2.50
N PHE A 50 5.81 -1.83 3.40
CA PHE A 50 6.39 -3.16 3.21
C PHE A 50 5.59 -3.92 2.17
N MET A 51 6.25 -4.25 1.06
CA MET A 51 5.66 -4.95 -0.08
C MET A 51 6.56 -6.10 -0.54
N ARG A 52 5.96 -7.04 -1.27
CA ARG A 52 6.71 -8.15 -1.86
C ARG A 52 7.39 -7.64 -3.13
N MET A 53 8.72 -7.68 -3.13
CA MET A 53 9.49 -7.26 -4.30
C MET A 53 9.50 -8.37 -5.35
N LYS A 54 9.56 -7.97 -6.64
CA LYS A 54 9.75 -8.92 -7.75
C LYS A 54 11.07 -9.68 -7.63
N GLU A 55 12.11 -8.99 -7.15
CA GLU A 55 13.43 -9.55 -6.87
C GLU A 55 13.46 -10.28 -5.52
N ASP A 56 12.72 -11.38 -5.41
CA ASP A 56 12.82 -12.32 -4.29
C ASP A 56 13.90 -13.37 -4.59
N HIS A 57 15.15 -12.93 -4.72
CA HIS A 57 16.30 -13.78 -5.05
C HIS A 57 16.46 -14.96 -4.07
N MET A 58 16.08 -14.75 -2.80
CA MET A 58 16.16 -15.78 -1.76
C MET A 58 14.87 -16.61 -1.63
N ARG A 59 13.82 -16.32 -2.42
CA ARG A 59 12.48 -16.94 -2.34
C ARG A 59 11.92 -17.04 -0.91
N ASN A 60 12.36 -16.15 -0.03
CA ASN A 60 12.02 -16.21 1.39
C ASN A 60 10.76 -15.39 1.69
N GLY A 61 10.16 -14.75 0.68
CA GLY A 61 8.94 -13.98 0.83
C GLY A 61 9.11 -12.75 1.70
N GLN A 62 10.36 -12.31 1.94
CA GLN A 62 10.62 -11.17 2.81
C GLN A 62 10.08 -9.89 2.18
N LEU A 63 9.17 -9.23 2.90
CA LEU A 63 8.69 -7.90 2.51
C LEU A 63 9.81 -6.89 2.69
N LYS A 64 9.98 -6.02 1.70
CA LYS A 64 10.92 -4.90 1.76
C LYS A 64 10.12 -3.59 1.67
N PRO A 65 10.58 -2.53 2.33
CA PRO A 65 9.95 -1.23 2.19
C PRO A 65 10.15 -0.74 0.75
N GLY A 66 9.07 -0.25 0.14
CA GLY A 66 9.10 0.25 -1.22
C GLY A 66 7.89 1.12 -1.54
N TYR A 67 7.80 1.49 -2.82
CA TYR A 67 6.70 2.23 -3.41
C TYR A 67 6.22 1.49 -4.63
N ASN A 68 4.91 1.49 -4.85
CA ASN A 68 4.33 1.02 -6.09
C ASN A 68 4.30 2.19 -7.10
N LEU A 69 5.29 2.21 -8.00
CA LEU A 69 5.44 3.23 -9.02
C LEU A 69 4.56 2.90 -10.23
N GLN A 70 3.71 3.85 -10.59
CA GLN A 70 2.89 3.81 -11.80
C GLN A 70 3.28 4.86 -12.79
N ILE A 71 3.30 4.50 -14.07
CA ILE A 71 3.80 5.33 -15.16
C ILE A 71 2.80 5.27 -16.32
N THR A 72 2.38 6.43 -16.81
CA THR A 72 1.63 6.57 -18.06
C THR A 72 2.60 6.94 -19.17
N THR A 73 2.53 6.20 -20.28
CA THR A 73 3.31 6.45 -21.48
C THR A 73 2.42 6.62 -22.71
N ASN A 74 2.87 7.42 -23.67
CA ASN A 74 2.23 7.58 -24.97
C ASN A 74 3.31 7.87 -26.03
N ASN A 75 3.28 7.17 -27.15
CA ASN A 75 4.22 7.37 -28.27
C ASN A 75 5.70 7.44 -27.84
N GLN A 76 6.13 6.52 -26.96
CA GLN A 76 7.49 6.46 -26.39
C GLN A 76 7.86 7.60 -25.41
N TYR A 77 6.91 8.47 -25.07
CA TYR A 77 7.08 9.49 -24.04
C TYR A 77 6.46 9.08 -22.72
N ILE A 78 7.10 9.46 -21.62
CA ILE A 78 6.52 9.40 -20.28
C ILE A 78 5.71 10.66 -20.07
N LEU A 79 4.42 10.52 -19.79
CA LEU A 79 3.51 11.65 -19.56
C LEU A 79 3.31 11.91 -18.06
N ALA A 80 3.08 10.85 -17.28
CA ALA A 80 2.82 10.99 -15.85
C ALA A 80 3.41 9.84 -15.06
N TYR A 81 3.71 10.10 -13.80
CA TYR A 81 4.08 9.08 -12.82
C TYR A 81 3.37 9.35 -11.49
N SER A 82 3.18 8.29 -10.70
CA SER A 82 2.61 8.38 -9.36
C SER A 82 3.15 7.27 -8.48
N LEU A 83 3.33 7.57 -7.19
CA LEU A 83 3.79 6.62 -6.19
C LEU A 83 2.62 6.24 -5.29
N HIS A 84 2.42 4.94 -5.07
CA HIS A 84 1.36 4.43 -4.21
C HIS A 84 1.92 3.56 -3.10
N HIS A 85 1.26 3.62 -1.95
CA HIS A 85 1.53 2.76 -0.81
C HIS A 85 0.95 1.36 -0.99
N ASN A 86 -0.02 1.20 -1.89
CA ASN A 86 -0.74 -0.05 -2.09
C ASN A 86 0.10 -1.02 -2.94
N PRO A 87 0.36 -2.25 -2.46
CA PRO A 87 1.15 -3.22 -3.19
C PRO A 87 0.42 -3.81 -4.40
N THR A 88 -0.92 -3.69 -4.46
CA THR A 88 -1.75 -4.22 -5.54
C THR A 88 -2.14 -3.11 -6.50
N ASP A 89 -1.94 -3.36 -7.79
CA ASP A 89 -2.14 -2.37 -8.85
C ASP A 89 -3.61 -1.98 -9.05
N THR A 90 -4.56 -2.88 -8.79
CA THR A 90 -6.00 -2.63 -8.93
C THR A 90 -6.46 -1.33 -8.28
N LEU A 91 -6.00 -1.02 -7.08
CA LEU A 91 -6.44 0.15 -6.32
C LEU A 91 -5.71 1.45 -6.72
N THR A 92 -4.67 1.36 -7.55
CA THR A 92 -3.82 2.51 -7.90
C THR A 92 -4.30 3.26 -9.14
N LEU A 93 -5.10 2.62 -10.00
CA LEU A 93 -5.55 3.20 -11.27
C LEU A 93 -6.33 4.49 -11.07
N LYS A 94 -7.28 4.49 -10.13
CA LYS A 94 -8.16 5.63 -9.86
C LYS A 94 -7.38 6.88 -9.48
N SER A 95 -6.44 6.75 -8.55
CA SER A 95 -5.58 7.84 -8.09
C SER A 95 -4.62 8.27 -9.20
N HIS A 96 -4.01 7.32 -9.92
CA HIS A 96 -3.11 7.62 -11.05
C HIS A 96 -3.83 8.38 -12.18
N LEU A 97 -4.99 7.91 -12.60
CA LEU A 97 -5.81 8.53 -13.64
C LEU A 97 -6.28 9.93 -13.22
N SER A 98 -6.67 10.09 -11.96
CA SER A 98 -7.08 11.41 -11.44
C SER A 98 -5.90 12.41 -11.48
N GLN A 99 -4.69 11.95 -11.13
CA GLN A 99 -3.49 12.78 -11.24
C GLN A 99 -3.18 13.15 -12.70
N PHE A 100 -3.28 12.20 -13.62
CA PHE A 100 -3.11 12.47 -15.06
C PHE A 100 -4.11 13.52 -15.55
N ILE A 101 -5.39 13.37 -15.21
CA ILE A 101 -6.44 14.32 -15.59
C ILE A 101 -6.16 15.70 -15.01
N ASN A 102 -5.71 15.79 -13.76
CA ASN A 102 -5.37 17.06 -13.13
C ASN A 102 -4.18 17.76 -13.80
N LEU A 103 -3.20 16.99 -14.29
CA LEU A 103 -2.01 17.54 -14.96
C LEU A 103 -2.33 18.11 -16.34
N TYR A 104 -3.18 17.42 -17.12
CA TYR A 104 -3.44 17.76 -18.52
C TYR A 104 -4.80 18.41 -18.75
N ASN A 105 -5.63 18.49 -17.71
CA ASN A 105 -7.04 18.87 -17.77
C ASN A 105 -7.83 18.10 -18.86
N LYS A 106 -7.40 16.86 -19.12
CA LYS A 106 -7.91 15.96 -20.16
C LYS A 106 -7.80 14.52 -19.70
N HIS A 107 -8.76 13.70 -20.10
CA HIS A 107 -8.67 12.25 -19.95
C HIS A 107 -8.10 11.62 -21.24
N PRO A 108 -7.48 10.43 -21.16
CA PRO A 108 -7.11 9.69 -22.35
C PRO A 108 -8.38 9.22 -23.09
N GLU A 109 -8.30 9.14 -24.42
CA GLU A 109 -9.37 8.53 -25.23
C GLU A 109 -9.35 7.00 -25.08
N VAL A 110 -8.14 6.44 -25.00
CA VAL A 110 -7.89 5.01 -24.90
C VAL A 110 -6.91 4.77 -23.75
N LEU A 111 -7.23 3.81 -22.89
CA LEU A 111 -6.35 3.35 -21.82
C LEU A 111 -6.07 1.87 -21.99
N THR A 112 -4.79 1.51 -22.11
CA THR A 112 -4.32 0.12 -22.16
C THR A 112 -3.54 -0.16 -20.89
N ALA A 113 -3.89 -1.24 -20.20
CA ALA A 113 -3.20 -1.65 -18.97
C ALA A 113 -3.14 -3.17 -18.83
N ASP A 114 -2.25 -3.66 -17.97
CA ASP A 114 -2.13 -5.08 -17.69
C ASP A 114 -3.36 -5.64 -16.93
N ALA A 115 -3.39 -6.97 -16.75
CA ALA A 115 -4.48 -7.63 -16.06
C ALA A 115 -4.57 -7.25 -14.56
N GLY A 116 -3.47 -6.81 -13.96
CA GLY A 116 -3.41 -6.34 -12.57
C GLY A 116 -4.33 -5.17 -12.28
N TYR A 117 -4.77 -4.44 -13.31
CA TYR A 117 -5.78 -3.37 -13.20
C TYR A 117 -7.23 -3.84 -13.39
N GLY A 118 -7.44 -5.08 -13.82
CA GLY A 118 -8.77 -5.63 -14.09
C GLY A 118 -9.58 -5.78 -12.80
N SER A 119 -10.51 -4.86 -12.58
CA SER A 119 -11.52 -4.92 -11.51
C SER A 119 -12.78 -4.17 -11.93
N GLU A 120 -13.94 -4.61 -11.46
CA GLU A 120 -15.24 -3.99 -11.76
C GLU A 120 -15.25 -2.48 -11.44
N GLU A 121 -14.66 -2.08 -10.31
CA GLU A 121 -14.54 -0.66 -9.94
C GLU A 121 -13.75 0.13 -10.99
N ASN A 122 -12.63 -0.42 -11.47
CA ASN A 122 -11.82 0.25 -12.48
C ASN A 122 -12.54 0.36 -13.83
N TYR A 123 -13.25 -0.68 -14.26
CA TYR A 123 -14.04 -0.62 -15.49
C TYR A 123 -15.13 0.45 -15.41
N LYS A 124 -15.84 0.51 -14.28
CA LYS A 124 -16.86 1.54 -14.05
C LYS A 124 -16.27 2.95 -14.09
N ILE A 125 -15.10 3.17 -13.48
CA ILE A 125 -14.43 4.48 -13.52
C ILE A 125 -14.07 4.90 -14.95
N LEU A 126 -13.61 3.95 -15.78
CA LEU A 126 -13.25 4.22 -17.16
C LEU A 126 -14.49 4.49 -18.02
N GLU A 127 -15.57 3.73 -17.81
CA GLU A 127 -16.87 3.92 -18.47
C GLU A 127 -17.51 5.26 -18.10
N ASP A 128 -17.57 5.60 -16.81
CA ASP A 128 -18.10 6.89 -16.31
C ASP A 128 -17.36 8.10 -16.90
N LYS A 129 -16.09 7.92 -17.28
CA LYS A 129 -15.24 8.94 -17.91
C LYS A 129 -15.19 8.84 -19.44
N ASN A 130 -15.97 7.95 -20.03
CA ASN A 130 -16.01 7.68 -21.48
C ASN A 130 -14.62 7.35 -22.07
N ILE A 131 -13.81 6.60 -21.32
CA ILE A 131 -12.46 6.16 -21.70
C ILE A 131 -12.55 4.74 -22.25
N LYS A 132 -12.06 4.51 -23.47
CA LYS A 132 -12.03 3.17 -24.04
C LYS A 132 -10.96 2.32 -23.36
N ALA A 133 -11.39 1.34 -22.58
CA ALA A 133 -10.51 0.49 -21.78
C ALA A 133 -10.07 -0.79 -22.51
N TYR A 134 -8.76 -0.98 -22.66
CA TYR A 134 -8.13 -2.23 -23.05
C TYR A 134 -7.37 -2.81 -21.85
N VAL A 135 -8.13 -3.29 -20.87
CA VAL A 135 -7.61 -3.88 -19.62
C VAL A 135 -8.04 -5.34 -19.55
N LYS A 136 -7.08 -6.26 -19.47
CA LYS A 136 -7.38 -7.70 -19.42
C LYS A 136 -8.05 -8.06 -18.09
N TYR A 137 -9.09 -8.87 -18.13
CA TYR A 137 -9.79 -9.31 -16.92
C TYR A 137 -8.98 -10.41 -16.20
N ASN A 138 -8.77 -10.28 -14.88
CA ASN A 138 -8.03 -11.27 -14.08
C ASN A 138 -8.75 -12.63 -13.95
N LEU A 139 -10.07 -12.66 -14.14
CA LEU A 139 -10.91 -13.85 -13.89
C LEU A 139 -10.97 -14.85 -15.06
N PHE A 140 -10.28 -14.62 -16.16
CA PHE A 140 -10.11 -15.65 -17.18
C PHE A 140 -8.84 -16.46 -16.89
N PRO A 141 -8.95 -17.75 -16.51
CA PRO A 141 -7.78 -18.61 -16.49
C PRO A 141 -7.20 -18.61 -17.90
N SER A 142 -5.91 -18.33 -18.00
CA SER A 142 -5.15 -18.61 -19.20
C SER A 142 -5.16 -20.12 -19.42
N CYS A 143 -6.15 -20.62 -20.15
CA CYS A 143 -6.03 -21.88 -20.86
C CYS A 143 -5.07 -21.64 -22.02
N PHE A 144 -3.78 -21.80 -21.76
CA PHE A 144 -2.76 -22.14 -22.74
C PHE A 144 -1.78 -23.09 -22.08
#